data_AF-A0A923MK53-F1
#
_entry.id   AF-A0A923MK53-F1
#
_cell.length_a   1.000
_cell.length_b   1.000
_cell.length_c   1.000
_cell.angle_alpha   90.00
_cell.angle_beta   90.00
_cell.angle_gamma   90.00
#
_symmetry.space_group_name_H-M   'P 1'
#
loop_
_entity.id
_entity.type
_entity.pdbx_description
1 polymer ?
#
loop_
_entity_poly.entity_id
_entity_poly.type
_entity_poly.pdbx_seq_one_letter_code
_entity_poly.pdbx_strand_id
1 'polypeptide(L)'
;MAEKAKFDREAAFKSIIGAGRQSENAAVAEEKNTKKNSDRVQRAYYLDRDIDKALRRMALEEGKNLTESINDALRKGLVEYL
;
A
#
# COMPACT_ATOMS: atom_id res chain seq x y z
N MET A 1 -8.23 44.02 26.24
CA MET A 1 -7.11 43.39 25.52
C MET A 1 -6.64 42.21 26.36
N ALA A 2 -6.58 40.95 25.92
CA ALA A 2 -6.57 40.38 24.58
C ALA A 2 -7.39 39.06 24.57
N GLU A 3 -8.22 38.89 23.55
CA GLU A 3 -8.87 37.63 23.21
C GLU A 3 -7.80 36.63 22.77
N LYS A 4 -7.64 35.53 23.51
CA LYS A 4 -6.89 34.38 23.04
C LYS A 4 -7.73 33.68 21.97
N ALA A 5 -7.45 33.99 20.70
CA ALA A 5 -8.00 33.26 19.57
C ALA A 5 -7.66 31.77 19.73
N LYS A 6 -8.68 30.94 19.96
CA LYS A 6 -8.53 29.48 20.00
C LYS A 6 -8.12 29.03 18.61
N PHE A 7 -6.92 28.47 18.50
CA PHE A 7 -6.44 27.87 17.26
C PHE A 7 -7.38 26.71 16.90
N ASP A 8 -8.22 26.94 15.90
CA ASP A 8 -9.23 25.99 15.46
C ASP A 8 -8.55 24.91 14.61
N ARG A 9 -8.05 23.88 15.32
CA ARG A 9 -7.27 22.78 14.76
C ARG A 9 -8.03 22.09 13.62
N GLU A 10 -9.36 22.09 13.66
CA GLU A 10 -10.20 21.48 12.64
C GLU A 10 -10.23 22.32 11.34
N ALA A 11 -10.32 23.64 11.46
CA ALA A 11 -10.22 24.55 10.31
C ALA A 11 -8.83 24.53 9.67
N ALA A 12 -7.77 24.49 10.51
CA ALA A 12 -6.39 24.38 10.03
C ALA A 12 -6.11 23.03 9.35
N PHE A 13 -6.72 21.94 9.81
CA PHE A 13 -6.60 20.64 9.15
C PHE A 13 -7.32 20.64 7.79
N LYS A 14 -8.53 21.23 7.71
CA LYS A 14 -9.29 21.36 6.46
C LYS A 14 -8.57 22.24 5.43
N SER A 15 -7.84 23.27 5.86
CA SER A 15 -7.08 24.12 4.95
C SER A 15 -5.82 23.43 4.40
N ILE A 16 -5.13 22.60 5.20
CA ILE A 16 -3.97 21.81 4.75
C ILE A 16 -4.39 20.71 3.76
N ILE A 17 -5.50 20.02 4.04
CA ILE A 17 -5.97 18.90 3.21
C ILE A 17 -6.70 19.39 1.94
N GLY A 18 -7.09 20.66 1.90
CA GLY A 18 -7.88 21.25 0.83
C GLY A 18 -9.32 20.76 0.91
N ALA A 19 -10.29 21.67 0.77
CA ALA A 19 -11.73 21.39 0.86
C ALA A 19 -12.28 20.39 -0.20
N GLY A 20 -11.41 19.76 -1.00
CA GLY A 20 -11.74 18.77 -2.02
C GLY A 20 -11.11 17.38 -1.80
N ARG A 21 -10.43 17.11 -0.68
CA ARG A 21 -9.99 15.75 -0.31
C ARG A 21 -10.84 15.20 0.84
N GLN A 22 -12.16 15.23 0.67
CA GLN A 22 -13.01 14.28 1.37
C GLN A 22 -12.78 12.90 0.72
N SER A 23 -12.16 11.99 1.48
CA SER A 23 -12.58 10.60 1.73
C SER A 23 -13.31 9.75 0.66
N GLU A 24 -13.30 10.10 -0.63
CA GLU A 24 -13.93 9.30 -1.69
C GLU A 24 -12.94 8.32 -2.35
N ASN A 25 -11.63 8.58 -2.26
CA ASN A 25 -10.64 7.69 -2.87
C ASN A 25 -10.28 6.43 -2.04
N ALA A 26 -10.75 6.33 -0.79
CA ALA A 26 -10.55 5.10 -0.01
C ALA A 26 -11.63 4.06 -0.26
N ALA A 27 -12.88 4.49 -0.51
CA ALA A 27 -14.02 3.59 -0.72
C ALA A 27 -14.25 3.23 -2.20
N VAL A 28 -13.93 4.11 -3.15
CA VAL A 28 -14.18 3.86 -4.59
C VAL A 28 -13.15 2.90 -5.22
N ALA A 29 -12.04 2.62 -4.53
CA ALA A 29 -11.06 1.63 -4.97
C ALA A 29 -11.54 0.17 -4.75
N GLU A 30 -12.48 -0.07 -3.83
CA GLU A 30 -12.96 -1.43 -3.55
C GLU A 30 -14.00 -1.92 -4.57
N GLU A 31 -14.91 -1.07 -5.07
CA GLU A 31 -16.00 -1.54 -5.92
C GLU A 31 -15.65 -1.72 -7.41
N LYS A 32 -14.67 -0.99 -7.96
CA LYS A 32 -14.33 -1.10 -9.40
C LYS A 32 -13.31 -2.18 -9.75
N ASN A 33 -12.76 -2.90 -8.76
CA ASN A 33 -11.65 -3.84 -8.96
C ASN A 33 -11.99 -5.30 -8.58
N THR A 34 -13.26 -5.61 -8.30
CA THR A 34 -13.68 -6.95 -7.88
C THR A 34 -13.42 -8.05 -8.93
N LYS A 35 -13.31 -7.69 -10.22
CA LYS A 35 -13.07 -8.65 -11.32
C LYS A 35 -11.59 -8.92 -11.64
N LYS A 36 -10.65 -8.06 -11.22
CA LYS A 36 -9.20 -8.21 -11.53
C LYS A 36 -8.41 -8.90 -10.43
N ASN A 37 -9.04 -9.23 -9.31
CA ASN A 37 -8.38 -9.81 -8.14
C ASN A 37 -8.99 -11.18 -7.73
N SER A 38 -9.91 -11.73 -8.52
CA SER A 38 -10.63 -12.97 -8.17
C SER A 38 -9.71 -14.20 -8.04
N ASP A 39 -8.59 -14.20 -8.76
CA ASP A 39 -7.57 -15.24 -8.78
C ASP A 39 -6.39 -14.98 -7.82
N ARG A 40 -6.45 -13.89 -7.06
CA ARG A 40 -5.35 -13.45 -6.18
C ARG A 40 -5.75 -13.59 -4.72
N VAL A 41 -4.80 -14.05 -3.91
CA VAL A 41 -4.99 -14.22 -2.46
C VAL A 41 -4.05 -13.29 -1.71
N GLN A 42 -4.57 -12.52 -0.75
CA GLN A 42 -3.74 -11.77 0.19
C GLN A 42 -3.31 -12.69 1.32
N ARG A 43 -2.01 -12.80 1.56
CA ARG A 43 -1.46 -13.60 2.67
C ARG A 43 -0.29 -12.88 3.31
N ALA A 44 -0.25 -12.91 4.64
CA ALA A 44 0.86 -12.42 5.43
C ALA A 44 1.72 -13.61 5.88
N TYR A 45 3.04 -13.44 5.81
CA TYR A 45 4.03 -14.42 6.28
C TYR A 45 5.03 -13.73 7.18
N TYR A 46 5.50 -14.44 8.20
CA TYR A 46 6.74 -14.07 8.87
C TYR A 46 7.90 -14.60 8.01
N LEU A 47 8.73 -13.69 7.52
CA LEU A 47 9.93 -14.02 6.75
C LEU A 47 11.16 -13.75 7.61
N ASP A 48 12.20 -14.56 7.43
CA ASP A 48 13.49 -14.26 8.00
C ASP A 48 14.02 -12.93 7.46
N ARG A 49 14.76 -12.22 8.31
CA ARG A 49 15.14 -10.83 8.06
C ARG A 49 16.05 -10.66 6.85
N ASP A 50 16.88 -11.64 6.59
CA ASP A 50 17.75 -11.73 5.42
C ASP A 50 16.94 -11.95 4.14
N ILE A 51 15.89 -12.77 4.18
CA ILE A 51 14.96 -12.98 3.06
C ILE A 51 14.24 -11.68 2.68
N ASP A 52 13.69 -10.93 3.65
CA ASP A 52 13.04 -9.63 3.37
C ASP A 52 14.03 -8.64 2.72
N LYS A 53 15.26 -8.57 3.23
CA LYS A 53 16.31 -7.71 2.65
C LYS A 53 16.66 -8.12 1.22
N ALA A 54 16.78 -9.42 0.95
CA ALA A 54 17.07 -9.93 -0.38
C ALA A 54 15.94 -9.63 -1.37
N LEU A 55 14.67 -9.81 -0.96
CA LEU A 55 13.50 -9.47 -1.77
C LEU A 55 13.42 -7.97 -2.07
N ARG A 56 13.71 -7.11 -1.10
CA ARG A 56 13.78 -5.64 -1.32
C ARG A 56 14.88 -5.26 -2.30
N ARG A 57 16.04 -5.91 -2.20
CA ARG A 57 17.16 -5.67 -3.10
C ARG A 57 16.83 -6.13 -4.53
N MET A 58 16.26 -7.33 -4.68
CA MET A 58 15.78 -7.84 -5.97
C MET A 58 14.79 -6.88 -6.62
N ALA A 59 13.83 -6.35 -5.86
CA ALA A 59 12.87 -5.36 -6.35
C ALA A 59 13.55 -4.11 -6.93
N LEU A 60 14.55 -3.58 -6.21
CA LEU A 60 15.31 -2.41 -6.67
C LEU A 60 16.16 -2.71 -7.91
N GLU A 61 16.87 -3.84 -7.93
CA GLU A 61 17.75 -4.22 -9.04
C GLU A 61 16.98 -4.52 -10.33
N GLU A 62 15.82 -5.16 -10.23
CA GLU A 62 14.97 -5.49 -11.38
C GLU A 62 13.97 -4.38 -11.74
N GLY A 63 13.95 -3.27 -11.00
CA GLY A 63 13.01 -2.16 -11.21
C GLY A 63 11.53 -2.55 -10.99
N LYS A 64 11.29 -3.55 -10.15
CA LYS A 64 9.97 -4.09 -9.80
C LYS A 64 9.52 -3.62 -8.43
N ASN A 65 8.23 -3.76 -8.14
CA ASN A 65 7.76 -3.61 -6.76
C ASN A 65 7.99 -4.88 -5.94
N LEU A 66 7.88 -4.77 -4.61
CA LEU A 66 8.10 -5.89 -3.69
C LEU A 66 7.11 -7.04 -3.92
N THR A 67 5.86 -6.74 -4.26
CA THR A 67 4.83 -7.75 -4.54
C THR A 67 5.16 -8.56 -5.79
N GLU A 68 5.61 -7.91 -6.86
CA GLU A 68 6.06 -8.58 -8.10
C GLU A 68 7.27 -9.47 -7.82
N SER A 69 8.25 -8.95 -7.09
CA SER A 69 9.47 -9.68 -6.74
C SER A 69 9.18 -10.92 -5.89
N ILE A 70 8.26 -10.81 -4.92
CA ILE A 70 7.78 -11.94 -4.12
C ILE A 70 7.08 -12.96 -5.02
N ASN A 71 6.18 -12.54 -5.91
CA ASN A 71 5.45 -13.45 -6.78
C ASN A 71 6.39 -14.18 -7.76
N ASP A 72 7.42 -13.51 -8.28
CA ASP A 72 8.41 -14.12 -9.16
C ASP A 72 9.24 -15.16 -8.42
N ALA A 73 9.70 -14.85 -7.20
CA ALA A 73 10.43 -15.79 -6.35
C ALA A 73 9.56 -17.03 -6.02
N LEU A 74 8.28 -16.82 -5.67
CA LEU A 74 7.35 -17.91 -5.39
C LEU A 74 7.07 -18.77 -6.62
N ARG A 75 6.81 -18.16 -7.79
CA ARG A 75 6.57 -18.91 -9.04
C ARG A 75 7.79 -19.73 -9.45
N LYS A 76 9.00 -19.17 -9.33
CA LYS A 76 10.24 -19.90 -9.59
C LYS A 76 10.40 -21.09 -8.63
N GLY A 77 10.09 -20.92 -7.35
CA GLY A 77 10.19 -21.99 -6.35
C GLY A 77 9.08 -23.04 -6.40
N LEU A 78 7.94 -22.72 -7.03
CA LEU A 78 6.77 -23.60 -7.12
C LEU A 78 6.56 -24.17 -8.53
N VAL A 79 7.54 -24.05 -9.44
CA VAL A 79 7.39 -24.44 -10.85
C VAL A 79 6.97 -25.91 -11.04
N GLU A 80 7.40 -26.80 -10.16
CA GLU A 80 7.02 -28.23 -10.19
C GLU A 80 5.61 -28.52 -9.64
N TYR A 81 4.95 -27.52 -9.05
CA TYR A 81 3.65 -27.62 -8.39
C TYR A 81 2.56 -26.72 -9.01
N LEU A 82 2.93 -25.93 -10.03
CA LEU A 82 2.05 -25.02 -10.79
C LEU A 82 1.71 -25.63 -12.15
#